data_AF-A0A1Y0I500-F1
#
_entry.id   AF-A0A1Y0I500-F1
#
_cell.length_a   1.000
_cell.length_b   1.000
_cell.length_c   1.000
_cell.angle_alpha   90.00
_cell.angle_beta   90.00
_cell.angle_gamma   90.00
#
_symmetry.space_group_name_H-M   'P 1'
#
loop_
_entity.id
_entity.type
_entity.pdbx_description
1 polymer ?
#
loop_
_entity_poly.entity_id
_entity_poly.type
_entity_poly.pdbx_seq_one_letter_code
_entity_poly.pdbx_strand_id
1 'polypeptide(L)'
;MQSDVQEYYGKTLTGSEDLQTNACCTASEPPAHLKEILCKIHDEVMAKYYGCGLIAPDELKGTHILDLGSGAGRDCYVLSAMVGEQGSVTGVDMTDEQLAVANAHLDYHREAFGYAKSNVRFVKGYLEQLHELDLAENHFDIIVSNCVLNLCTDKAAVLRHAYNLLKPGGELYFSDVYAARRIPPELAKDPVLYGECLSGALYWNDFLALAKQAGFADPRLVEDRPLTIENAKIQERLGNLEFYSATYRLFKLDALEPACEDYGQAVRYKGTIASAPNGFLLDKHHYIETGRVFPVCGNTYRMLKDTRFKSHFEFYGDWSTHYGIFDGCGTSIPFDADWETGHDGGGCC
;
A
#
# COMPACT_ATOMS: atom_id res chain seq x y z
N MET A 1 -12.92 20.05 -9.46
CA MET A 1 -12.41 18.68 -9.26
C MET A 1 -12.13 18.40 -7.79
N GLN A 2 -11.17 19.06 -7.12
CA GLN A 2 -10.96 18.89 -5.67
C GLN A 2 -12.20 19.25 -4.83
N SER A 3 -12.84 20.38 -5.13
CA SER A 3 -14.14 20.78 -4.55
C SER A 3 -15.22 19.72 -4.72
N ASP A 4 -15.24 19.09 -5.89
CA ASP A 4 -16.29 18.14 -6.28
C ASP A 4 -16.10 16.82 -5.53
N VAL A 5 -14.85 16.37 -5.33
CA VAL A 5 -14.53 15.21 -4.49
C VAL A 5 -14.88 15.50 -3.03
N GLN A 6 -14.51 16.68 -2.51
CA GLN A 6 -14.81 17.08 -1.14
C GLN A 6 -16.33 17.12 -0.88
N GLU A 7 -17.10 17.69 -1.80
CA GLU A 7 -18.56 17.72 -1.70
C GLU A 7 -19.18 16.33 -1.85
N TYR A 8 -18.64 15.49 -2.73
CA TYR A 8 -19.12 14.13 -2.94
C TYR A 8 -18.94 13.27 -1.67
N TYR A 9 -17.72 13.19 -1.12
CA TYR A 9 -17.41 12.38 0.06
C TYR A 9 -17.84 13.00 1.40
N GLY A 10 -18.04 14.33 1.43
CA GLY A 10 -18.47 15.06 2.63
C GLY A 10 -19.98 15.15 2.80
N LYS A 11 -20.72 15.27 1.70
CA LYS A 11 -22.17 15.61 1.73
C LYS A 11 -23.05 14.71 0.89
N THR A 12 -22.52 14.11 -0.18
CA THR A 12 -23.33 13.33 -1.13
C THR A 12 -23.43 11.87 -0.73
N LEU A 13 -22.30 11.26 -0.36
CA LEU A 13 -22.27 9.89 0.15
C LEU A 13 -22.78 9.84 1.59
N THR A 14 -23.81 9.03 1.82
CA THR A 14 -24.40 8.80 3.14
C THR A 14 -24.15 7.38 3.67
N GLY A 15 -23.79 6.44 2.79
CA GLY A 15 -23.35 5.08 3.14
C GLY A 15 -22.70 4.35 1.96
N SER A 16 -22.09 3.19 2.21
CA SER A 16 -21.43 2.38 1.17
C SER A 16 -22.39 1.85 0.09
N GLU A 17 -23.70 1.84 0.37
CA GLU A 17 -24.75 1.47 -0.58
C GLU A 17 -24.95 2.49 -1.71
N ASP A 18 -24.42 3.71 -1.55
CA ASP A 18 -24.52 4.78 -2.54
C ASP A 18 -23.48 4.62 -3.69
N LEU A 19 -22.53 3.68 -3.55
CA LEU A 19 -21.49 3.39 -4.55
C LEU A 19 -22.08 2.63 -5.75
N GLN A 20 -21.76 3.04 -6.98
CA GLN A 20 -22.32 2.45 -8.20
C GLN A 20 -21.51 1.28 -8.77
N THR A 21 -20.36 0.99 -8.18
CA THR A 21 -19.47 -0.11 -8.57
C THR A 21 -18.89 -0.81 -7.36
N ASN A 22 -18.38 -2.03 -7.54
CA ASN A 22 -17.68 -2.76 -6.48
C ASN A 22 -16.19 -2.39 -6.34
N ALA A 23 -15.75 -1.33 -7.03
CA ALA A 23 -14.36 -0.86 -6.97
C ALA A 23 -13.94 -0.58 -5.52
N CYS A 24 -14.88 -0.06 -4.71
CA CYS A 24 -14.69 0.26 -3.30
C CYS A 24 -15.17 -0.82 -2.31
N CYS A 25 -15.34 -2.07 -2.74
CA CYS A 25 -15.86 -3.14 -1.87
C CYS A 25 -14.78 -4.17 -1.49
N THR A 26 -14.73 -4.55 -0.20
CA THR A 26 -13.92 -5.68 0.30
C THR A 26 -14.41 -7.02 -0.23
N ALA A 27 -13.50 -7.80 -0.84
CA ALA A 27 -13.80 -9.15 -1.31
C ALA A 27 -13.41 -10.25 -0.29
N SER A 28 -12.60 -9.96 0.73
CA SER A 28 -12.06 -10.95 1.67
C SER A 28 -12.49 -10.71 3.12
N GLU A 29 -12.72 -11.80 3.87
CA GLU A 29 -13.00 -11.71 5.30
C GLU A 29 -11.74 -11.28 6.07
N PRO A 30 -11.86 -10.33 7.02
CA PRO A 30 -10.72 -9.95 7.84
C PRO A 30 -10.26 -11.10 8.75
N PRO A 31 -8.94 -11.26 8.97
CA PRO A 31 -8.38 -12.16 9.97
C PRO A 31 -9.06 -12.07 11.35
N ALA A 32 -9.09 -13.17 12.10
CA ALA A 32 -9.80 -13.25 13.39
C ALA A 32 -9.38 -12.16 14.39
N HIS A 33 -8.08 -11.86 14.49
CA HIS A 33 -7.57 -10.79 15.37
C HIS A 33 -8.08 -9.39 14.96
N LEU A 34 -8.30 -9.15 13.66
CA LEU A 34 -8.89 -7.91 13.17
C LEU A 34 -10.38 -7.84 13.45
N LYS A 35 -11.10 -8.97 13.41
CA LYS A 35 -12.52 -9.03 13.80
C LYS A 35 -12.71 -8.57 15.25
N GLU A 36 -11.84 -9.00 16.17
CA GLU A 36 -11.90 -8.58 17.57
C GLU A 36 -11.68 -7.07 17.76
N ILE A 37 -10.79 -6.46 16.97
CA ILE A 37 -10.55 -5.01 16.98
C ILE A 37 -11.74 -4.28 16.36
N LEU A 38 -12.24 -4.74 15.21
CA LEU A 38 -13.38 -4.14 14.51
C LEU A 38 -14.63 -4.08 15.39
N CYS A 39 -14.88 -5.10 16.22
CA CYS A 39 -15.98 -5.09 17.18
C CYS A 39 -15.86 -4.03 18.29
N LYS A 40 -14.70 -3.39 18.44
CA LYS A 40 -14.44 -2.31 19.39
C LYS A 40 -14.46 -0.93 18.73
N ILE A 41 -14.69 -0.85 17.43
CA ILE A 41 -14.78 0.43 16.71
C ILE A 41 -16.20 0.96 16.86
N HIS A 42 -16.32 2.26 17.14
CA HIS A 42 -17.62 2.91 17.33
C HIS A 42 -18.49 2.80 16.08
N ASP A 43 -19.79 2.51 16.25
CA ASP A 43 -20.73 2.27 15.15
C ASP A 43 -20.81 3.45 14.16
N GLU A 44 -20.79 4.69 14.66
CA GLU A 44 -20.82 5.88 13.79
C GLU A 44 -19.57 6.00 12.91
N VAL A 45 -18.40 5.60 13.41
CA VAL A 45 -17.16 5.57 12.62
C VAL A 45 -17.25 4.48 11.56
N MET A 46 -17.77 3.31 11.92
CA MET A 46 -17.97 2.19 11.00
C MET A 46 -18.97 2.53 9.89
N ALA A 47 -20.06 3.25 10.22
CA ALA A 47 -21.10 3.61 9.27
C ALA A 47 -20.65 4.59 8.19
N LYS A 48 -19.62 5.41 8.45
CA LYS A 48 -19.10 6.43 7.52
C LYS A 48 -17.83 5.99 6.77
N TYR A 49 -17.64 4.68 6.60
CA TYR A 49 -16.49 4.13 5.90
C TYR A 49 -16.81 3.80 4.44
N TYR A 50 -15.94 4.25 3.53
CA TYR A 50 -16.11 4.10 2.07
C TYR A 50 -14.91 3.41 1.40
N GLY A 51 -14.02 2.77 2.17
CA GLY A 51 -12.79 2.17 1.64
C GLY A 51 -12.94 0.72 1.18
N CYS A 52 -11.94 0.26 0.45
CA CYS A 52 -11.88 -1.04 -0.24
C CYS A 52 -11.51 -2.23 0.70
N GLY A 53 -11.27 -1.96 1.99
CA GLY A 53 -10.82 -2.94 3.00
C GLY A 53 -9.77 -2.41 3.95
N LEU A 54 -9.46 -3.14 5.03
CA LEU A 54 -8.42 -2.66 5.94
C LEU A 54 -7.05 -2.83 5.30
N ILE A 55 -6.31 -1.74 5.17
CA ILE A 55 -4.91 -1.75 4.76
C ILE A 55 -4.03 -1.74 6.01
N ALA A 56 -3.53 -2.92 6.38
CA ALA A 56 -2.66 -3.09 7.53
C ALA A 56 -1.49 -4.03 7.19
N PRO A 57 -0.25 -3.51 7.08
CA PRO A 57 0.91 -4.36 6.89
C PRO A 57 1.28 -5.10 8.18
N ASP A 58 2.16 -6.10 8.07
CA ASP A 58 2.67 -6.85 9.22
C ASP A 58 3.62 -6.02 10.10
N GLU A 59 3.83 -6.47 11.34
CA GLU A 59 4.79 -5.89 12.30
C GLU A 59 4.55 -4.40 12.57
N LEU A 60 3.41 -4.08 13.21
CA LEU A 60 3.00 -2.69 13.50
C LEU A 60 3.28 -2.23 14.93
N LYS A 61 3.69 -3.13 15.83
CA LYS A 61 3.80 -2.78 17.26
C LYS A 61 4.79 -1.64 17.48
N GLY A 62 4.34 -0.59 18.15
CA GLY A 62 5.15 0.59 18.48
C GLY A 62 5.47 1.50 17.30
N THR A 63 4.91 1.28 16.11
CA THR A 63 5.19 2.13 14.95
C THR A 63 4.36 3.42 14.96
N HIS A 64 4.87 4.44 14.26
CA HIS A 64 4.16 5.67 13.97
C HIS A 64 3.62 5.63 12.55
N ILE A 65 2.30 5.64 12.42
CA ILE A 65 1.58 5.50 11.14
C ILE A 65 0.95 6.83 10.72
N LEU A 66 1.04 7.15 9.43
CA LEU A 66 0.26 8.19 8.78
C LEU A 66 -0.76 7.53 7.85
N ASP A 67 -2.03 7.88 8.00
CA ASP A 67 -3.14 7.45 7.14
C ASP A 67 -3.57 8.60 6.23
N LEU A 68 -3.40 8.43 4.92
CA LEU A 68 -3.72 9.43 3.91
C LEU A 68 -5.14 9.23 3.37
N GLY A 69 -6.02 10.17 3.71
CA GLY A 69 -7.46 10.13 3.44
C GLY A 69 -8.20 9.31 4.48
N SER A 70 -8.04 9.68 5.75
CA SER A 70 -8.50 8.88 6.89
C SER A 70 -10.02 8.81 7.05
N GLY A 71 -10.79 9.68 6.39
CA GLY A 71 -12.24 9.79 6.54
C GLY A 71 -12.66 9.95 8.00
N ALA A 72 -13.71 9.22 8.41
CA ALA A 72 -14.19 9.17 9.80
C ALA A 72 -13.23 8.43 10.77
N GLY A 73 -12.10 7.90 10.27
CA GLY A 73 -11.03 7.35 11.09
C GLY A 73 -11.11 5.84 11.36
N ARG A 74 -11.92 5.07 10.63
CA ARG A 74 -12.02 3.61 10.82
C ARG A 74 -10.64 2.95 10.81
N ASP A 75 -9.88 3.12 9.73
CA ASP A 75 -8.57 2.49 9.55
C ASP A 75 -7.59 3.03 10.61
N CYS A 76 -7.62 4.34 10.90
CA CYS A 76 -6.87 4.95 11.99
C CYS A 76 -7.09 4.28 13.37
N TYR A 77 -8.35 4.02 13.74
CA TYR A 77 -8.69 3.41 15.03
C TYR A 77 -8.37 1.92 15.08
N VAL A 78 -8.49 1.19 13.96
CA VAL A 78 -8.03 -0.19 13.89
C VAL A 78 -6.51 -0.25 14.04
N LEU A 79 -5.79 0.59 13.30
CA LEU A 79 -4.33 0.67 13.37
C LEU A 79 -3.85 1.12 14.75
N SER A 80 -4.57 2.01 15.43
CA SER A 80 -4.31 2.41 16.83
C SER A 80 -4.20 1.23 17.77
N ALA A 81 -5.12 0.26 17.65
CA ALA A 81 -5.09 -0.96 18.44
C ALA A 81 -3.91 -1.88 18.07
N MET A 82 -3.56 -1.94 16.78
CA MET A 82 -2.47 -2.79 16.27
C MET A 82 -1.08 -2.26 16.64
N VAL A 83 -0.88 -0.93 16.59
CA VAL A 83 0.40 -0.32 17.00
C VAL A 83 0.57 -0.33 18.53
N GLY A 84 -0.54 -0.35 19.28
CA GLY A 84 -0.51 -0.34 20.73
C GLY A 84 -0.19 1.03 21.33
N GLU A 85 -0.20 1.11 22.66
CA GLU A 85 -0.08 2.38 23.40
C GLU A 85 1.27 3.12 23.17
N GLN A 86 2.31 2.41 22.72
CA GLN A 86 3.63 2.99 22.43
C GLN A 86 3.77 3.50 20.99
N GLY A 87 2.88 3.07 20.09
CA GLY A 87 2.81 3.59 18.73
C GLY A 87 1.84 4.76 18.62
N SER A 88 1.69 5.31 17.42
CA SER A 88 0.71 6.38 17.18
C SER A 88 0.17 6.36 15.75
N VAL A 89 -1.03 6.88 15.55
CA VAL A 89 -1.63 7.04 14.23
C VAL A 89 -2.01 8.51 14.00
N THR A 90 -1.60 9.07 12.88
CA THR A 90 -2.04 10.38 12.40
C THR A 90 -2.90 10.17 11.16
N GLY A 91 -4.15 10.59 11.17
CA GLY A 91 -5.00 10.62 9.97
C GLY A 91 -5.01 12.00 9.33
N VAL A 92 -4.92 12.07 8.00
CA VAL A 92 -5.11 13.32 7.24
C VAL A 92 -6.35 13.19 6.36
N ASP A 93 -7.25 14.16 6.45
CA ASP A 93 -8.42 14.23 5.58
C ASP A 93 -8.77 15.69 5.25
N MET A 94 -9.43 15.93 4.11
CA MET A 94 -9.82 17.29 3.69
C MET A 94 -11.22 17.70 4.18
N THR A 95 -12.02 16.75 4.69
CA THR A 95 -13.45 16.90 4.89
C THR A 95 -13.80 17.17 6.36
N ASP A 96 -14.42 18.33 6.64
CA ASP A 96 -14.76 18.72 8.01
C ASP A 96 -15.77 17.75 8.65
N GLU A 97 -16.74 17.28 7.89
CA GLU A 97 -17.80 16.37 8.34
C GLU A 97 -17.24 15.00 8.77
N GLN A 98 -16.23 14.51 8.05
CA GLN A 98 -15.53 13.26 8.36
C GLN A 98 -14.67 13.42 9.61
N LEU A 99 -13.86 14.49 9.63
CA LEU A 99 -12.99 14.80 10.76
C LEU A 99 -13.77 15.08 12.04
N ALA A 100 -14.97 15.67 11.97
CA ALA A 100 -15.81 15.90 13.14
C ALA A 100 -16.19 14.58 13.82
N VAL A 101 -16.58 13.58 13.04
CA VAL A 101 -16.90 12.23 13.54
C VAL A 101 -15.64 11.56 14.09
N ALA A 102 -14.54 11.62 13.32
CA ALA A 102 -13.26 11.05 13.73
C ALA A 102 -12.83 11.60 15.09
N ASN A 103 -12.84 12.93 15.28
CA ASN A 103 -12.41 13.55 16.53
C ASN A 103 -13.39 13.33 17.70
N ALA A 104 -14.69 13.20 17.44
CA ALA A 104 -15.69 12.96 18.50
C ALA A 104 -15.48 11.63 19.22
N HIS A 105 -14.84 10.64 18.57
CA HIS A 105 -14.68 9.29 19.07
C HIS A 105 -13.28 8.95 19.61
N LEU A 106 -12.41 9.95 19.81
CA LEU A 106 -11.05 9.73 20.32
C LEU A 106 -11.05 9.11 21.71
N ASP A 107 -11.86 9.63 22.63
CA ASP A 107 -11.93 9.14 24.00
C ASP A 107 -12.57 7.76 24.09
N TYR A 108 -13.58 7.48 23.26
CA TYR A 108 -14.21 6.16 23.18
C TYR A 108 -13.17 5.08 22.85
N HIS A 109 -12.38 5.26 21.79
CA HIS A 109 -11.40 4.27 21.37
C HIS A 109 -10.22 4.17 22.33
N ARG A 110 -9.78 5.30 22.92
CA ARG A 110 -8.80 5.31 24.03
C ARG A 110 -9.25 4.38 25.16
N GLU A 111 -10.50 4.51 25.61
CA GLU A 111 -11.06 3.70 26.69
C GLU A 111 -11.26 2.24 26.28
N ALA A 112 -11.79 1.99 25.08
CA ALA A 112 -12.02 0.64 24.55
C ALA A 112 -10.72 -0.17 24.41
N PHE A 113 -9.59 0.49 24.16
CA PHE A 113 -8.27 -0.13 24.09
C PHE A 113 -7.49 -0.07 25.41
N GLY A 114 -8.01 0.61 26.43
CA GLY A 114 -7.41 0.69 27.76
C GLY A 114 -6.16 1.59 27.82
N TYR A 115 -6.06 2.60 26.96
CA TYR A 115 -4.91 3.49 26.90
C TYR A 115 -5.04 4.68 27.84
N ALA A 116 -3.92 5.12 28.41
CA ALA A 116 -3.85 6.29 29.29
C ALA A 116 -4.14 7.59 28.52
N LYS A 117 -3.77 7.65 27.24
CA LYS A 117 -4.03 8.76 26.32
C LYS A 117 -4.39 8.21 24.95
N SER A 118 -5.14 8.97 24.15
CA SER A 118 -5.32 8.62 22.74
C SER A 118 -3.95 8.67 22.05
N ASN A 119 -3.64 7.61 21.31
CA ASN A 119 -2.49 7.55 20.41
C ASN A 119 -2.89 7.93 18.96
N VAL A 120 -4.12 8.40 18.75
CA VAL A 120 -4.65 8.86 17.47
C VAL A 120 -4.78 10.38 17.46
N ARG A 121 -4.40 11.00 16.34
CA ARG A 121 -4.71 12.41 16.05
C ARG A 121 -5.16 12.55 14.60
N PHE A 122 -6.02 13.52 14.34
CA PHE A 122 -6.47 13.84 12.98
C PHE A 122 -6.07 15.27 12.59
N VAL A 123 -5.65 15.43 11.33
CA VAL A 123 -5.19 16.71 10.77
C VAL A 123 -6.00 17.01 9.52
N LYS A 124 -6.52 18.24 9.43
CA LYS A 124 -7.20 18.70 8.22
C LYS A 124 -6.19 19.14 7.17
N GLY A 125 -6.30 18.64 5.95
CA GLY A 125 -5.43 19.06 4.86
C GLY A 125 -5.68 18.35 3.54
N TYR A 126 -5.11 18.90 2.47
CA TYR A 126 -5.04 18.23 1.17
C TYR A 126 -3.79 17.37 1.09
N LEU A 127 -3.91 16.17 0.52
CA LEU A 127 -2.78 15.25 0.36
C LEU A 127 -1.72 15.79 -0.60
N GLU A 128 -2.12 16.63 -1.56
CA GLU A 128 -1.20 17.31 -2.46
C GLU A 128 -0.38 18.42 -1.78
N GLN A 129 -0.74 18.81 -0.54
CA GLN A 129 -0.15 19.91 0.22
C GLN A 129 0.32 19.46 1.61
N LEU A 130 0.72 18.20 1.77
CA LEU A 130 1.17 17.66 3.07
C LEU A 130 2.33 18.46 3.71
N HIS A 131 3.14 19.14 2.89
CA HIS A 131 4.23 20.00 3.36
C HIS A 131 3.76 21.27 4.10
N GLU A 132 2.48 21.65 3.96
CA GLU A 132 1.87 22.78 4.69
C GLU A 132 1.32 22.36 6.06
N LEU A 133 1.24 21.05 6.32
CA LEU A 133 0.69 20.49 7.56
C LEU A 133 1.78 20.33 8.63
N ASP A 134 1.37 20.25 9.90
CA ASP A 134 2.26 19.99 11.04
C ASP A 134 2.69 18.51 11.12
N LEU A 135 3.39 18.08 10.07
CA LEU A 135 3.92 16.73 9.89
C LEU A 135 5.45 16.81 9.72
N ALA A 136 6.18 16.23 10.67
CA ALA A 136 7.63 16.23 10.62
C ALA A 136 8.14 15.27 9.53
N GLU A 137 9.15 15.71 8.77
CA GLU A 137 9.90 14.84 7.87
C GLU A 137 10.60 13.72 8.65
N ASN A 138 10.79 12.56 8.00
CA ASN A 138 11.42 11.38 8.59
C ASN A 138 10.81 10.98 9.95
N HIS A 139 9.50 11.07 10.09
CA HIS A 139 8.81 10.79 11.35
C HIS A 139 8.02 9.47 11.33
N PHE A 140 7.46 9.10 10.18
CA PHE A 140 6.57 7.95 10.10
C PHE A 140 7.34 6.69 9.73
N ASP A 141 7.06 5.59 10.41
CA ASP A 141 7.58 4.27 10.05
C ASP A 141 6.82 3.71 8.86
N ILE A 142 5.50 3.97 8.82
CA ILE A 142 4.59 3.43 7.82
C ILE A 142 3.61 4.54 7.41
N ILE A 143 3.38 4.68 6.11
CA ILE A 143 2.29 5.47 5.57
C ILE A 143 1.32 4.48 4.91
N VAL A 144 0.03 4.61 5.22
CA VAL A 144 -1.03 3.83 4.59
C VAL A 144 -1.98 4.74 3.81
N SER A 145 -2.63 4.17 2.80
CA SER A 145 -3.72 4.81 2.08
C SER A 145 -4.59 3.74 1.42
N ASN A 146 -5.85 4.07 1.17
CA ASN A 146 -6.82 3.11 0.70
C ASN A 146 -7.80 3.76 -0.29
N CYS A 147 -7.57 3.54 -1.58
CA CYS A 147 -8.42 4.02 -2.67
C CYS A 147 -8.55 5.56 -2.74
N VAL A 148 -7.54 6.31 -2.28
CA VAL A 148 -7.55 7.79 -2.25
C VAL A 148 -6.62 8.43 -3.28
N LEU A 149 -5.48 7.80 -3.62
CA LEU A 149 -4.47 8.43 -4.47
C LEU A 149 -5.04 8.73 -5.88
N ASN A 150 -5.95 7.89 -6.38
CA ASN A 150 -6.66 8.12 -7.63
C ASN A 150 -7.53 9.39 -7.66
N LEU A 151 -8.00 9.86 -6.50
CA LEU A 151 -8.78 11.09 -6.36
C LEU A 151 -7.90 12.34 -6.29
N CYS A 152 -6.60 12.19 -6.01
CA CYS A 152 -5.66 13.30 -5.98
C CYS A 152 -5.36 13.83 -7.38
N THR A 153 -5.33 15.15 -7.49
CA THR A 153 -5.05 15.86 -8.74
C THR A 153 -3.56 15.90 -9.08
N ASP A 154 -2.69 16.01 -8.07
CA ASP A 154 -1.24 15.91 -8.21
C ASP A 154 -0.71 14.69 -7.45
N LYS A 155 -0.86 13.51 -8.06
CA LYS A 155 -0.38 12.22 -7.52
C LYS A 155 1.14 12.22 -7.28
N ALA A 156 1.89 12.95 -8.11
CA ALA A 156 3.34 13.03 -7.99
C ALA A 156 3.75 13.80 -6.72
N ALA A 157 3.03 14.88 -6.38
CA ALA A 157 3.23 15.59 -5.11
C ALA A 157 2.96 14.70 -3.90
N VAL A 158 1.85 13.97 -3.89
CA VAL A 158 1.51 13.05 -2.79
C VAL A 158 2.62 12.02 -2.56
N LEU A 159 3.11 11.39 -3.63
CA LEU A 159 4.20 10.39 -3.53
C LEU A 159 5.51 11.02 -3.02
N ARG A 160 5.89 12.21 -3.49
CA ARG A 160 7.08 12.93 -2.99
C ARG A 160 6.95 13.29 -1.52
N HIS A 161 5.80 13.79 -1.09
CA HIS A 161 5.56 14.13 0.31
C HIS A 161 5.57 12.90 1.21
N ALA A 162 4.93 11.80 0.78
CA ALA A 162 4.99 10.54 1.49
C ALA A 162 6.43 10.05 1.67
N TYR A 163 7.25 10.12 0.61
CA TYR A 163 8.68 9.79 0.69
C TYR A 163 9.43 10.66 1.71
N ASN A 164 9.19 11.97 1.76
CA ASN A 164 9.85 12.87 2.71
C ASN A 164 9.43 12.62 4.18
N LEU A 165 8.15 12.31 4.39
CA LEU A 165 7.59 12.05 5.73
C LEU A 165 8.02 10.71 6.32
N LEU A 166 8.34 9.72 5.48
CA LEU A 166 8.86 8.42 5.91
C LEU A 166 10.26 8.52 6.53
N LYS A 167 10.51 7.80 7.62
CA LYS A 167 11.86 7.51 8.12
C LYS A 167 12.66 6.71 7.07
N PRO A 168 14.00 6.79 7.07
CA PRO A 168 14.82 5.80 6.40
C PRO A 168 14.44 4.38 6.85
N GLY A 169 14.18 3.49 5.89
CA GLY A 169 13.67 2.14 6.14
C GLY A 169 12.16 2.04 6.39
N GLY A 170 11.44 3.16 6.35
CA GLY A 170 9.98 3.19 6.41
C GLY A 170 9.33 2.77 5.08
N GLU A 171 8.03 2.53 5.10
CA GLU A 171 7.28 2.08 3.92
C GLU A 171 5.98 2.83 3.68
N LEU A 172 5.66 3.08 2.41
CA LEU A 172 4.31 3.41 1.97
C LEU A 172 3.63 2.10 1.55
N TYR A 173 2.58 1.70 2.26
CA TYR A 173 1.81 0.47 2.02
C TYR A 173 0.36 0.83 1.76
N PHE A 174 -0.11 0.68 0.51
CA PHE A 174 -1.41 1.22 0.11
C PHE A 174 -2.07 0.36 -0.96
N SER A 175 -3.39 0.44 -1.03
CA SER A 175 -4.18 -0.19 -2.09
C SER A 175 -4.91 0.86 -2.90
N ASP A 176 -4.94 0.68 -4.21
CA ASP A 176 -5.69 1.54 -5.12
C ASP A 176 -6.12 0.79 -6.38
N VAL A 177 -6.90 1.48 -7.23
CA VAL A 177 -7.34 0.99 -8.54
C VAL A 177 -6.31 1.34 -9.62
N TYR A 178 -5.97 0.38 -10.46
CA TYR A 178 -5.05 0.56 -11.57
C TYR A 178 -5.67 0.07 -12.87
N ALA A 179 -5.33 0.73 -13.96
CA ALA A 179 -5.75 0.34 -15.30
C ALA A 179 -4.65 -0.44 -16.02
N ALA A 180 -5.04 -1.43 -16.82
CA ALA A 180 -4.12 -2.16 -17.70
C ALA A 180 -3.52 -1.28 -18.81
N ARG A 181 -4.17 -0.15 -19.11
CA ARG A 181 -3.80 0.81 -20.16
C ARG A 181 -4.26 2.22 -19.79
N ARG A 182 -3.71 3.24 -20.45
CA ARG A 182 -4.06 4.65 -20.20
C ARG A 182 -5.54 4.93 -20.49
N ILE A 183 -6.19 5.63 -19.56
CA ILE A 183 -7.59 6.05 -19.71
C ILE A 183 -7.69 7.15 -20.79
N PRO A 184 -8.62 7.02 -21.75
CA PRO A 184 -8.87 8.07 -22.74
C PRO A 184 -9.26 9.41 -22.10
N PRO A 185 -8.76 10.56 -22.61
CA PRO A 185 -9.00 11.88 -22.02
C PRO A 185 -10.48 12.28 -21.86
N GLU A 186 -11.35 11.76 -22.72
CA GLU A 186 -12.80 11.98 -22.66
C GLU A 186 -13.45 11.29 -21.46
N LEU A 187 -12.95 10.10 -21.06
CA LEU A 187 -13.43 9.38 -19.89
C LEU A 187 -12.84 9.96 -18.60
N ALA A 188 -11.61 10.45 -18.64
CA ALA A 188 -10.93 11.13 -17.52
C ALA A 188 -11.68 12.36 -17.00
N LYS A 189 -12.53 12.99 -17.85
CA LYS A 189 -13.33 14.17 -17.50
C LYS A 189 -14.73 13.83 -17.00
N ASP A 190 -15.11 12.56 -16.99
CA ASP A 190 -16.43 12.16 -16.52
C ASP A 190 -16.47 12.17 -14.97
N PRO A 191 -17.35 12.97 -14.36
CA PRO A 191 -17.40 13.12 -12.90
C PRO A 191 -17.91 11.87 -12.18
N VAL A 192 -18.75 11.05 -12.82
CA VAL A 192 -19.25 9.79 -12.24
C VAL A 192 -18.13 8.75 -12.21
N LEU A 193 -17.44 8.56 -13.34
CA LEU A 193 -16.30 7.64 -13.41
C LEU A 193 -15.13 8.08 -12.50
N TYR A 194 -14.99 9.40 -12.29
CA TYR A 194 -13.97 9.94 -11.39
C TYR A 194 -14.32 9.67 -9.93
N GLY A 195 -15.58 9.89 -9.54
CA GLY A 195 -16.07 9.60 -8.18
C GLY A 195 -15.96 8.13 -7.79
N GLU A 196 -16.13 7.22 -8.75
CA GLU A 196 -15.96 5.76 -8.58
C GLU A 196 -14.49 5.30 -8.62
N CYS A 197 -13.51 6.22 -8.57
CA CYS A 197 -12.07 5.94 -8.65
C CYS A 197 -11.60 5.22 -9.93
N LEU A 198 -12.41 5.20 -11.00
CA LEU A 198 -12.08 4.51 -12.25
C LEU A 198 -11.32 5.41 -13.22
N SER A 199 -11.86 6.59 -13.54
CA SER A 199 -11.25 7.45 -14.56
C SER A 199 -9.98 8.16 -14.09
N GLY A 200 -9.80 8.27 -12.77
CA GLY A 200 -8.56 8.72 -12.13
C GLY A 200 -7.48 7.65 -12.01
N ALA A 201 -7.80 6.38 -12.31
CA ALA A 201 -6.88 5.25 -12.21
C ALA A 201 -5.69 5.41 -13.15
N LEU A 202 -4.48 5.26 -12.60
CA LEU A 202 -3.27 5.28 -13.40
C LEU A 202 -3.11 3.96 -14.17
N TYR A 203 -2.56 4.07 -15.37
CA TYR A 203 -1.92 2.92 -16.00
C TYR A 203 -0.79 2.42 -15.08
N TRP A 204 -0.76 1.13 -14.78
CA TRP A 204 0.17 0.57 -13.79
C TRP A 204 1.64 0.96 -14.02
N ASN A 205 2.10 1.02 -15.27
CA ASN A 205 3.51 1.35 -15.56
C ASN A 205 3.79 2.86 -15.43
N ASP A 206 2.81 3.72 -15.68
CA ASP A 206 2.92 5.15 -15.40
C ASP A 206 3.01 5.39 -13.89
N PHE A 207 2.26 4.62 -13.09
CA PHE A 207 2.40 4.62 -11.63
C PHE A 207 3.81 4.21 -11.19
N LEU A 208 4.36 3.11 -11.70
CA LEU A 208 5.72 2.68 -11.33
C LEU A 208 6.77 3.75 -11.68
N ALA A 209 6.62 4.41 -12.82
CA ALA A 209 7.49 5.51 -13.21
C ALA A 209 7.38 6.70 -12.24
N LEU A 210 6.16 7.09 -11.85
CA LEU A 210 5.93 8.17 -10.88
C LEU A 210 6.49 7.84 -9.49
N ALA A 211 6.29 6.60 -9.01
CA ALA A 211 6.83 6.14 -7.74
C ALA A 211 8.36 6.22 -7.72
N LYS A 212 9.02 5.76 -8.78
CA LYS A 212 10.48 5.84 -8.93
C LYS A 212 10.97 7.29 -9.00
N GLN A 213 10.27 8.17 -9.71
CA GLN A 213 10.58 9.61 -9.74
C GLN A 213 10.45 10.28 -8.37
N ALA A 214 9.54 9.79 -7.51
CA ALA A 214 9.39 10.28 -6.15
C ALA A 214 10.47 9.77 -5.17
N GLY A 215 11.31 8.80 -5.60
CA GLY A 215 12.39 8.23 -4.79
C GLY A 215 12.19 6.76 -4.39
N PHE A 216 11.01 6.17 -4.65
CA PHE A 216 10.76 4.76 -4.38
C PHE A 216 11.33 3.88 -5.49
N ALA A 217 12.58 3.47 -5.33
CA ALA A 217 13.36 2.80 -6.39
C ALA A 217 12.77 1.44 -6.84
N ASP A 218 12.16 0.69 -5.93
CA ASP A 218 11.67 -0.68 -6.18
C ASP A 218 10.26 -0.90 -5.58
N PRO A 219 9.19 -0.41 -6.23
CA PRO A 219 7.81 -0.67 -5.81
C PRO A 219 7.47 -2.16 -5.93
N ARG A 220 6.92 -2.77 -4.87
CA ARG A 220 6.56 -4.19 -4.84
C ARG A 220 5.05 -4.39 -4.80
N LEU A 221 4.54 -5.18 -5.74
CA LEU A 221 3.14 -5.60 -5.78
C LEU A 221 2.92 -6.73 -4.76
N VAL A 222 2.06 -6.51 -3.77
CA VAL A 222 1.79 -7.48 -2.69
C VAL A 222 0.68 -8.44 -3.10
N GLU A 223 -0.43 -7.88 -3.56
CA GLU A 223 -1.60 -8.63 -4.03
C GLU A 223 -2.38 -7.78 -5.02
N ASP A 224 -3.18 -8.45 -5.85
CA ASP A 224 -4.06 -7.82 -6.82
C ASP A 224 -5.28 -8.70 -7.11
N ARG A 225 -6.35 -8.05 -7.54
CA ARG A 225 -7.56 -8.70 -8.04
C ARG A 225 -8.17 -7.89 -9.19
N PRO A 226 -8.76 -8.55 -10.20
CA PRO A 226 -9.55 -7.84 -11.20
C PRO A 226 -10.81 -7.23 -10.56
N LEU A 227 -11.25 -6.07 -11.07
CA LEU A 227 -12.49 -5.43 -10.66
C LEU A 227 -13.61 -5.73 -11.66
N THR A 228 -14.74 -6.19 -11.14
CA THR A 228 -15.96 -6.40 -11.92
C THR A 228 -16.86 -5.18 -11.74
N ILE A 229 -16.82 -4.24 -12.70
CA ILE A 229 -17.59 -2.97 -12.64
C ILE A 229 -19.08 -3.16 -12.31
N GLU A 230 -19.66 -4.32 -12.67
CA GLU A 230 -21.03 -4.76 -12.28
C GLU A 230 -22.16 -3.79 -12.64
N ASN A 231 -21.87 -2.80 -13.48
CA ASN A 231 -22.80 -1.83 -14.03
C ASN A 231 -22.68 -1.83 -15.57
N ALA A 232 -23.69 -2.38 -16.24
CA ALA A 232 -23.67 -2.57 -17.69
C ALA A 232 -23.49 -1.26 -18.48
N LYS A 233 -24.07 -0.14 -18.00
CA LYS A 233 -23.94 1.17 -18.65
C LYS A 233 -22.52 1.71 -18.51
N ILE A 234 -21.90 1.53 -17.35
CA ILE A 234 -20.51 1.93 -17.13
C ILE A 234 -19.57 1.04 -17.96
N GLN A 235 -19.80 -0.28 -17.99
CA GLN A 235 -19.01 -1.22 -18.79
C GLN A 235 -19.04 -0.89 -20.29
N GLU A 236 -20.21 -0.59 -20.85
CA GLU A 236 -20.32 -0.19 -22.26
C GLU A 236 -19.47 1.05 -22.57
N ARG A 237 -19.44 2.02 -21.65
CA ARG A 237 -18.64 3.24 -21.79
C ARG A 237 -17.13 3.00 -21.63
N LEU A 238 -16.75 2.08 -20.75
CA LEU A 238 -15.34 1.74 -20.50
C LEU A 238 -14.75 0.86 -21.62
N GLY A 239 -15.59 0.16 -22.38
CA GLY A 239 -15.15 -0.69 -23.49
C GLY A 239 -14.18 -1.78 -23.02
N ASN A 240 -12.96 -1.78 -23.57
CA ASN A 240 -11.92 -2.78 -23.28
C ASN A 240 -10.96 -2.36 -22.14
N LEU A 241 -11.35 -1.39 -21.31
CA LEU A 241 -10.56 -1.00 -20.15
C LEU A 241 -10.71 -2.05 -19.05
N GLU A 242 -9.57 -2.55 -18.59
CA GLU A 242 -9.48 -3.51 -17.49
C GLU A 242 -8.90 -2.81 -16.27
N PHE A 243 -9.54 -3.04 -15.13
CA PHE A 243 -9.19 -2.43 -13.86
C PHE A 243 -8.85 -3.50 -12.83
N TYR A 244 -7.88 -3.17 -11.99
CA TYR A 244 -7.39 -4.05 -10.93
C TYR A 244 -7.34 -3.25 -9.64
N SER A 245 -7.80 -3.83 -8.54
CA SER A 245 -7.44 -3.36 -7.20
C SER A 245 -6.12 -4.03 -6.86
N ALA A 246 -5.12 -3.23 -6.51
CA ALA A 246 -3.78 -3.73 -6.22
C ALA A 246 -3.20 -3.05 -4.99
N THR A 247 -2.57 -3.85 -4.14
CA THR A 247 -1.85 -3.39 -2.96
C THR A 247 -0.35 -3.36 -3.26
N TYR A 248 0.26 -2.19 -3.10
CA TYR A 248 1.69 -1.99 -3.27
C TYR A 248 2.37 -1.66 -1.94
N ARG A 249 3.64 -2.04 -1.85
CA ARG A 249 4.56 -1.58 -0.80
C ARG A 249 5.80 -0.93 -1.40
N LEU A 250 6.13 0.25 -0.92
CA LEU A 250 7.19 1.12 -1.43
C LEU A 250 8.10 1.51 -0.26
N PHE A 251 9.32 0.98 -0.23
CA PHE A 251 10.28 1.27 0.84
C PHE A 251 11.09 2.54 0.54
N LYS A 252 11.33 3.34 1.58
CA LYS A 252 12.32 4.42 1.56
C LYS A 252 13.70 3.87 1.90
N LEU A 253 14.43 3.44 0.89
CA LEU A 253 15.78 2.90 1.01
C LEU A 253 16.65 3.39 -0.16
N ASP A 254 17.59 4.30 0.14
CA ASP A 254 18.42 4.96 -0.88
C ASP A 254 19.40 4.01 -1.59
N ALA A 255 19.68 2.87 -0.96
CA ALA A 255 20.62 1.87 -1.48
C ALA A 255 19.97 0.79 -2.35
N LEU A 256 18.68 0.93 -2.69
CA LEU A 256 18.01 0.03 -3.62
C LEU A 256 18.45 0.32 -5.06
N GLU A 257 18.67 -0.75 -5.82
CA GLU A 257 19.10 -0.69 -7.20
C GLU A 257 17.88 -0.73 -8.15
N PRO A 258 17.96 -0.18 -9.37
CA PRO A 258 16.85 -0.19 -10.32
C PRO A 258 16.45 -1.60 -10.80
N ALA A 259 17.36 -2.56 -10.69
CA ALA A 259 17.20 -3.95 -11.05
C ALA A 259 17.48 -4.86 -9.85
N CYS A 260 17.02 -6.11 -9.95
CA CYS A 260 17.30 -7.12 -8.94
C CYS A 260 18.66 -7.75 -9.20
N GLU A 261 19.68 -7.25 -8.52
CA GLU A 261 21.06 -7.75 -8.62
C GLU A 261 21.32 -8.92 -7.66
N ASP A 262 22.15 -9.86 -8.09
CA ASP A 262 22.56 -11.04 -7.32
C ASP A 262 23.95 -10.84 -6.70
N TYR A 263 24.00 -11.00 -5.38
CA TYR A 263 25.23 -10.98 -4.58
C TYR A 263 25.42 -12.30 -3.80
N GLY A 264 24.71 -13.37 -4.17
CA GLY A 264 24.75 -14.67 -3.49
C GLY A 264 24.11 -14.64 -2.10
N GLN A 265 23.12 -13.76 -1.91
CA GLN A 265 22.51 -13.50 -0.61
C GLN A 265 21.32 -14.42 -0.36
N ALA A 266 21.10 -14.73 0.93
CA ALA A 266 19.94 -15.48 1.37
C ALA A 266 19.46 -14.99 2.73
N VAL A 267 18.20 -15.28 3.03
CA VAL A 267 17.59 -14.97 4.33
C VAL A 267 16.91 -16.20 4.90
N ARG A 268 16.69 -16.21 6.21
CA ARG A 268 15.82 -17.20 6.87
C ARG A 268 14.87 -16.48 7.80
N TYR A 269 13.57 -16.65 7.56
CA TYR A 269 12.54 -16.09 8.41
C TYR A 269 12.43 -16.89 9.72
N LYS A 270 12.37 -16.20 10.86
CA LYS A 270 12.34 -16.83 12.20
C LYS A 270 10.94 -17.21 12.67
N GLY A 271 9.87 -16.83 11.97
CA GLY A 271 8.49 -17.09 12.42
C GLY A 271 8.04 -16.25 13.61
N THR A 272 8.64 -15.08 13.80
CA THR A 272 8.47 -14.26 15.02
C THR A 272 7.44 -13.14 14.88
N ILE A 273 6.95 -12.87 13.67
CA ILE A 273 5.84 -11.92 13.47
C ILE A 273 4.54 -12.66 13.81
N ALA A 274 3.78 -12.13 14.77
CA ALA A 274 2.63 -12.82 15.36
C ALA A 274 1.51 -13.15 14.36
N SER A 275 1.30 -12.29 13.35
CA SER A 275 0.33 -12.49 12.27
C SER A 275 0.80 -13.51 11.22
N ALA A 276 2.10 -13.82 11.17
CA ALA A 276 2.73 -14.60 10.12
C ALA A 276 3.67 -15.69 10.70
N PRO A 277 3.20 -16.63 11.55
CA PRO A 277 4.09 -17.58 12.23
C PRO A 277 4.69 -18.65 11.30
N ASN A 278 4.00 -19.01 10.21
CA ASN A 278 4.40 -20.11 9.33
C ASN A 278 5.20 -19.66 8.09
N GLY A 279 5.08 -18.39 7.72
CA GLY A 279 5.79 -17.80 6.60
C GLY A 279 5.44 -16.35 6.43
N PHE A 280 6.35 -15.57 5.88
CA PHE A 280 6.21 -14.14 5.67
C PHE A 280 6.02 -13.84 4.18
N LEU A 281 4.95 -13.12 3.84
CA LEU A 281 4.71 -12.61 2.50
C LEU A 281 5.27 -11.19 2.40
N LEU A 282 6.43 -11.03 1.76
CA LEU A 282 6.96 -9.70 1.48
C LEU A 282 6.18 -9.06 0.33
N ASP A 283 5.99 -9.80 -0.75
CA ASP A 283 5.27 -9.37 -1.95
C ASP A 283 4.78 -10.62 -2.72
N LYS A 284 4.09 -10.42 -3.86
CA LYS A 284 3.50 -11.50 -4.67
C LYS A 284 4.49 -12.58 -5.11
N HIS A 285 5.80 -12.29 -5.10
CA HIS A 285 6.86 -13.20 -5.54
C HIS A 285 7.67 -13.79 -4.37
N HIS A 286 7.55 -13.24 -3.17
CA HIS A 286 8.40 -13.60 -2.03
C HIS A 286 7.56 -14.08 -0.83
N TYR A 287 7.22 -15.37 -0.84
CA TYR A 287 6.71 -16.09 0.34
C TYR A 287 7.83 -16.90 0.99
N ILE A 288 8.25 -16.48 2.19
CA ILE A 288 9.40 -17.05 2.89
C ILE A 288 8.91 -17.90 4.07
N GLU A 289 8.96 -19.21 3.92
CA GLU A 289 8.57 -20.17 4.98
C GLU A 289 9.47 -20.05 6.22
N THR A 290 8.86 -20.19 7.40
CA THR A 290 9.57 -20.15 8.68
C THR A 290 10.63 -21.26 8.76
N GLY A 291 11.86 -20.87 9.12
CA GLY A 291 12.99 -21.78 9.27
C GLY A 291 13.64 -22.23 7.96
N ARG A 292 13.08 -21.89 6.80
CA ARG A 292 13.65 -22.21 5.49
C ARG A 292 14.61 -21.10 5.05
N VAL A 293 15.80 -21.49 4.57
CA VAL A 293 16.71 -20.56 3.89
C VAL A 293 16.16 -20.27 2.50
N PHE A 294 16.10 -18.99 2.14
CA PHE A 294 15.50 -18.48 0.92
C PHE A 294 16.47 -17.52 0.22
N PRO A 295 16.94 -17.83 -0.99
CA PRO A 295 17.80 -16.94 -1.78
C PRO A 295 17.06 -15.66 -2.15
N VAL A 296 17.75 -14.51 -2.12
CA VAL A 296 17.15 -13.21 -2.41
C VAL A 296 18.12 -12.32 -3.19
N CYS A 297 17.58 -11.44 -4.03
CA CYS A 297 18.34 -10.35 -4.64
C CYS A 297 18.75 -9.31 -3.59
N GLY A 298 19.69 -8.44 -3.97
CA GLY A 298 20.21 -7.37 -3.11
C GLY A 298 19.11 -6.44 -2.58
N ASN A 299 18.14 -6.06 -3.41
CA ASN A 299 17.02 -5.22 -3.00
C ASN A 299 16.16 -5.88 -1.92
N THR A 300 15.72 -7.13 -2.15
CA THR A 300 14.92 -7.88 -1.18
C THR A 300 15.69 -8.08 0.13
N TYR A 301 17.00 -8.35 0.06
CA TYR A 301 17.86 -8.44 1.24
C TYR A 301 17.85 -7.13 2.05
N ARG A 302 17.99 -5.97 1.40
CA ARG A 302 17.92 -4.64 2.05
C ARG A 302 16.53 -4.34 2.62
N MET A 303 15.46 -4.64 1.89
CA MET A 303 14.08 -4.46 2.37
C MET A 303 13.80 -5.23 3.66
N LEU A 304 14.45 -6.38 3.85
CA LEU A 304 14.33 -7.15 5.09
C LEU A 304 15.33 -6.70 6.17
N LYS A 305 16.57 -6.34 5.78
CA LYS A 305 17.66 -6.05 6.73
C LYS A 305 17.67 -4.62 7.27
N ASP A 306 17.25 -3.66 6.47
CA ASP A 306 17.40 -2.23 6.74
C ASP A 306 16.06 -1.58 7.11
N THR A 307 15.07 -2.39 7.50
CA THR A 307 13.74 -1.97 7.91
C THR A 307 13.35 -2.62 9.24
N ARG A 308 12.13 -2.36 9.71
CA ARG A 308 11.58 -2.99 10.93
C ARG A 308 11.62 -4.52 10.92
N PHE A 309 11.67 -5.15 9.74
CA PHE A 309 11.69 -6.60 9.62
C PHE A 309 12.99 -7.26 10.08
N LYS A 310 14.09 -6.50 10.21
CA LYS A 310 15.44 -7.02 10.49
C LYS A 310 15.50 -8.05 11.62
N SER A 311 14.81 -7.77 12.73
CA SER A 311 14.88 -8.61 13.92
C SER A 311 14.29 -10.01 13.68
N HIS A 312 13.39 -10.14 12.71
CA HIS A 312 12.65 -11.35 12.37
C HIS A 312 13.36 -12.26 11.38
N PHE A 313 14.50 -11.84 10.84
CA PHE A 313 15.25 -12.58 9.84
C PHE A 313 16.69 -12.86 10.30
N GLU A 314 17.24 -13.95 9.77
CA GLU A 314 18.67 -14.18 9.69
C GLU A 314 19.13 -13.92 8.27
N PHE A 315 20.38 -13.49 8.12
CA PHE A 315 20.93 -13.00 6.87
C PHE A 315 22.25 -13.71 6.57
N TYR A 316 22.41 -14.16 5.34
CA TYR A 316 23.59 -14.86 4.85
C TYR A 316 24.14 -14.17 3.59
N GLY A 317 25.45 -14.26 3.39
CA GLY A 317 26.16 -13.55 2.31
C GLY A 317 26.50 -12.11 2.66
N ASP A 318 27.26 -11.47 1.76
CA ASP A 318 27.68 -10.08 1.85
C ASP A 318 27.59 -9.40 0.46
N TRP A 319 28.31 -8.30 0.25
CA TRP A 319 28.33 -7.54 -1.02
C TRP A 319 29.68 -7.67 -1.73
N SER A 320 30.52 -8.65 -1.36
CA SER A 320 31.90 -8.76 -1.85
C SER A 320 32.00 -9.22 -3.31
N THR A 321 31.01 -9.95 -3.79
CA THR A 321 30.97 -10.51 -5.15
C THR A 321 29.60 -10.26 -5.77
N HIS A 322 29.58 -9.69 -6.97
CA HIS A 322 28.39 -9.52 -7.79
C HIS A 322 28.33 -10.63 -8.85
N TYR A 323 27.19 -11.30 -8.94
CA TYR A 323 26.97 -12.45 -9.84
C TYR A 323 26.11 -12.09 -11.06
N GLY A 324 25.67 -10.83 -11.19
CA GLY A 324 24.81 -10.36 -12.28
C GLY A 324 23.36 -10.19 -11.84
N ILE A 325 22.43 -10.37 -12.78
CA ILE A 325 20.99 -10.27 -12.50
C ILE A 325 20.52 -11.49 -11.72
N PHE A 326 19.72 -11.27 -10.69
CA PHE A 326 19.08 -12.34 -9.93
C PHE A 326 18.01 -13.03 -10.76
N ASP A 327 18.12 -14.36 -10.86
CA ASP A 327 17.22 -15.19 -11.65
C ASP A 327 15.75 -15.04 -11.22
N GLY A 328 14.85 -14.97 -12.20
CA GLY A 328 13.40 -14.89 -11.96
C GLY A 328 12.86 -13.47 -11.71
N CYS A 329 13.69 -12.43 -11.72
CA CYS A 329 13.25 -11.04 -11.56
C CYS A 329 12.87 -10.32 -12.87
N GLY A 330 12.63 -11.06 -13.96
CA GLY A 330 12.04 -10.55 -15.20
C GLY A 330 12.96 -9.68 -16.07
N THR A 331 14.22 -9.48 -15.68
CA THR A 331 15.24 -8.83 -16.53
C THR A 331 16.14 -9.91 -17.12
N SER A 332 16.19 -10.01 -18.45
CA SER A 332 17.09 -10.93 -19.14
C SER A 332 18.41 -10.25 -19.48
N ILE A 333 19.51 -11.01 -19.48
CA ILE A 333 20.80 -10.53 -20.00
C ILE A 333 20.60 -10.14 -21.48
N PRO A 334 20.93 -8.91 -21.89
CA PRO A 334 20.64 -8.41 -23.24
C PRO A 334 21.66 -8.86 -24.29
N PHE A 335 22.72 -9.54 -23.86
CA PHE A 335 23.79 -10.02 -24.73
C PHE A 335 23.54 -11.49 -25.05
N ASP A 336 23.43 -11.80 -26.34
CA ASP A 336 23.46 -13.18 -26.81
C ASP A 336 24.81 -13.78 -26.41
N ALA A 337 24.75 -14.81 -25.59
CA ALA A 337 25.92 -15.60 -25.32
C ALA A 337 25.87 -16.83 -26.21
N ASP A 338 26.70 -16.83 -27.26
CA ASP A 338 27.07 -18.04 -28.00
C ASP A 338 27.92 -18.92 -27.08
N TRP A 339 27.32 -19.47 -26.02
CA TRP A 339 27.88 -20.66 -25.41
C TRP A 339 27.49 -21.81 -26.32
N GLU A 340 28.40 -22.18 -27.22
CA GLU A 340 28.42 -23.47 -27.88
C GLU A 340 28.46 -24.57 -26.81
N THR A 341 27.30 -24.91 -26.23
CA THR A 341 27.11 -26.21 -25.63
C THR A 341 26.95 -27.17 -26.80
N GLY A 342 28.08 -27.73 -27.23
CA GLY A 342 28.10 -28.99 -27.97
C GLY A 342 27.35 -30.04 -27.17
N HIS A 343 26.05 -30.12 -27.40
CA HIS A 343 25.28 -31.34 -27.24
C HIS A 343 24.90 -31.80 -28.64
N ASP A 344 25.86 -32.50 -29.25
CA ASP A 344 25.55 -33.61 -30.12
C ASP A 344 24.66 -34.59 -29.33
N GLY A 345 23.36 -34.39 -29.47
CA GLY A 345 22.31 -35.28 -29.02
C GLY A 345 21.38 -35.58 -30.18
N GLY A 346 21.93 -36.23 -31.21
CA GLY A 346 21.12 -36.83 -32.27
C GLY A 346 20.19 -37.92 -31.73
N GLY A 347 19.04 -38.08 -32.40
CA GLY A 347 18.09 -39.19 -32.23
C GLY A 347 16.65 -38.73 -32.44
N CYS A 348 16.17 -38.61 -33.68
CA CYS A 348 15.42 -39.66 -34.40
C CYS A 348 14.07 -40.04 -33.77
N CYS A 349 12.97 -39.44 -34.25
CA CYS A 349 12.02 -40.01 -35.23
C CYS A 349 10.73 -39.19 -35.25
#